data_AF-A0A2E5LQB7-F1
#
_entry.id   AF-A0A2E5LQB7-F1
#
_cell.length_a   1.000
_cell.length_b   1.000
_cell.length_c   1.000
_cell.angle_alpha   90.00
_cell.angle_beta   90.00
_cell.angle_gamma   90.00
#
_symmetry.space_group_name_H-M   'P 1'
#
loop_
_entity.id
_entity.type
_entity.pdbx_description
1 polymer ?
#
loop_
_entity_poly.entity_id
_entity_poly.type
_entity_poly.pdbx_seq_one_letter_code
_entity_poly.pdbx_strand_id
1 'polypeptide(L)'
;MKEIDVALTDYGLAFECSVFAFVLIRNKCEDQPLSIWFAFLFASVGLASIMGGTIHGFVHEDTLSEAIFWRATIVSIGISALTAWVIGAKILLGNLGQRVVFFVAALNFSIYLGYVVFFNQNFVVAVANYLPAAIFLLVVFAILYNRNQQRLVFLALAGVILTFVAAAIQQIGIGVHAEYFNHNALYHVVQAVGLYLIFRGSMFVVELREKNGMI
;
A
#
# COMPACT_ATOMS: atom_id res chain seq x y z
N MET A 1 -23.65 -12.87 -2.12
CA MET A 1 -24.16 -12.21 -3.37
C MET A 1 -22.98 -11.53 -4.04
N LYS A 2 -22.92 -11.40 -5.37
CA LYS A 2 -21.76 -10.78 -6.02
C LYS A 2 -21.76 -9.26 -5.81
N GLU A 3 -20.62 -8.73 -5.42
CA GLU A 3 -20.40 -7.29 -5.18
C GLU A 3 -19.73 -6.67 -6.40
N ILE A 4 -20.51 -6.42 -7.46
CA ILE A 4 -19.99 -5.99 -8.76
C ILE A 4 -19.34 -4.60 -8.66
N ASP A 5 -19.88 -3.70 -7.84
CA ASP A 5 -19.33 -2.37 -7.56
C ASP A 5 -17.95 -2.45 -6.90
N VAL A 6 -17.80 -3.35 -5.92
CA VAL A 6 -16.52 -3.61 -5.24
C VAL A 6 -15.51 -4.19 -6.22
N ALA A 7 -15.90 -5.19 -7.02
CA ALA A 7 -15.02 -5.78 -8.02
C ALA A 7 -14.54 -4.77 -9.08
N LEU A 8 -15.43 -3.89 -9.56
CA LEU A 8 -15.08 -2.85 -10.53
C LEU A 8 -14.08 -1.85 -9.95
N THR A 9 -14.31 -1.41 -8.70
CA THR A 9 -13.41 -0.46 -8.03
C THR A 9 -12.06 -1.09 -7.69
N ASP A 10 -12.03 -2.38 -7.35
CA ASP A 10 -10.81 -3.16 -7.21
C ASP A 10 -10.00 -3.20 -8.51
N TYR A 11 -10.61 -3.59 -9.63
CA TYR A 11 -9.88 -3.60 -10.90
C TYR A 11 -9.42 -2.20 -11.33
N GLY A 12 -10.16 -1.15 -10.98
CA GLY A 12 -9.71 0.23 -11.14
C GLY A 12 -8.44 0.54 -10.35
N LEU A 13 -8.41 0.19 -9.07
CA LEU A 13 -7.26 0.38 -8.18
C LEU A 13 -6.05 -0.45 -8.64
N ALA A 14 -6.29 -1.70 -9.08
CA ALA A 14 -5.27 -2.56 -9.67
C ALA A 14 -4.63 -1.95 -10.91
N PHE A 15 -5.45 -1.43 -11.83
CA PHE A 15 -4.96 -0.77 -13.04
C PHE A 15 -4.14 0.48 -12.68
N GLU A 16 -4.66 1.33 -11.81
CA GLU A 16 -3.98 2.54 -11.34
C GLU A 16 -2.59 2.22 -10.74
N CYS A 17 -2.55 1.27 -9.79
CA CYS A 17 -1.32 0.84 -9.15
C CYS A 17 -0.32 0.23 -10.14
N SER A 18 -0.79 -0.52 -11.13
CA SER A 18 0.05 -1.09 -12.18
C SER A 18 0.70 0.00 -13.04
N VAL A 19 -0.05 1.05 -13.36
CA VAL A 19 0.48 2.22 -14.08
C VAL A 19 1.53 2.94 -13.23
N PHE A 20 1.28 3.20 -11.95
CA PHE A 20 2.25 3.86 -11.06
C PHE A 20 3.54 3.05 -10.93
N ALA A 21 3.44 1.74 -10.69
CA ALA A 21 4.59 0.86 -10.61
C ALA A 21 5.40 0.86 -11.91
N PHE A 22 4.73 0.77 -13.06
CA PHE A 22 5.38 0.84 -14.37
C PHE A 22 6.11 2.17 -14.58
N VAL A 23 5.47 3.30 -14.28
CA VAL A 23 6.08 4.63 -14.43
C VAL A 23 7.31 4.78 -13.54
N LEU A 24 7.27 4.34 -12.28
CA LEU A 24 8.41 4.41 -11.37
C LEU A 24 9.58 3.52 -11.81
N ILE A 25 9.31 2.34 -12.37
CA ILE A 25 10.36 1.45 -12.91
C ILE A 25 11.01 2.04 -14.15
N ARG A 26 10.21 2.71 -15.00
CA ARG A 26 10.67 3.21 -16.31
C ARG A 26 11.34 4.57 -16.22
N ASN A 27 10.93 5.41 -15.28
CA ASN A 27 11.55 6.71 -15.07
C ASN A 27 12.94 6.51 -14.47
N LYS A 28 13.95 7.04 -15.16
CA LYS A 28 15.29 7.18 -14.60
C LYS A 28 15.23 8.35 -13.62
N CYS A 29 15.50 8.08 -12.36
CA CYS A 29 15.56 9.08 -11.30
C CYS A 29 16.89 8.98 -10.55
N GLU A 30 17.20 9.99 -9.74
CA GLU A 30 18.42 10.02 -8.93
C GLU A 30 18.53 8.82 -7.96
N ASP A 31 17.49 8.50 -7.18
CA ASP A 31 17.45 7.34 -6.28
C ASP A 31 16.64 6.17 -6.88
N GLN A 32 17.22 5.52 -7.88
CA GLN A 32 16.60 4.34 -8.52
C GLN A 32 16.22 3.24 -7.51
N PRO A 33 17.05 2.87 -6.51
CA PRO A 33 16.65 1.91 -5.49
C PRO A 33 15.37 2.31 -4.75
N LEU A 34 15.21 3.57 -4.33
CA LEU A 34 14.00 4.03 -3.65
C LEU A 34 12.77 3.99 -4.60
N SER A 35 12.94 4.38 -5.86
CA SER A 35 11.89 4.29 -6.87
C SER A 35 11.38 2.86 -7.07
N ILE A 36 12.29 1.88 -7.11
CA ILE A 36 11.94 0.46 -7.20
C ILE A 36 11.13 0.01 -5.97
N TRP A 37 11.47 0.46 -4.76
CA TRP A 37 10.69 0.13 -3.56
C TRP A 37 9.28 0.73 -3.58
N PHE A 38 9.12 1.97 -4.07
CA PHE A 38 7.78 2.52 -4.33
C PHE A 38 7.02 1.72 -5.40
N ALA A 39 7.69 1.28 -6.46
CA ALA A 39 7.07 0.43 -7.47
C ALA A 39 6.60 -0.91 -6.88
N PHE A 40 7.37 -1.53 -5.99
CA PHE A 40 6.95 -2.73 -5.27
C PHE A 40 5.76 -2.47 -4.34
N LEU A 41 5.71 -1.32 -3.67
CA LEU A 41 4.54 -0.92 -2.87
C LEU A 41 3.28 -0.89 -3.76
N PHE A 42 3.29 -0.13 -4.86
CA PHE A 42 2.14 -0.07 -5.76
C PHE A 42 1.81 -1.41 -6.40
N ALA A 43 2.80 -2.16 -6.87
CA ALA A 43 2.58 -3.49 -7.45
C ALA A 43 1.93 -4.45 -6.45
N SER A 44 2.35 -4.42 -5.17
CA SER A 44 1.74 -5.26 -4.13
C SER A 44 0.29 -4.89 -3.82
N VAL A 45 -0.03 -3.59 -3.76
CA VAL A 45 -1.41 -3.12 -3.59
C VAL A 45 -2.26 -3.50 -4.81
N GLY A 46 -1.72 -3.34 -6.02
CA GLY A 46 -2.39 -3.73 -7.25
C GLY A 46 -2.66 -5.24 -7.31
N LEU A 47 -1.70 -6.07 -6.89
CA LEU A 47 -1.91 -7.52 -6.77
C LEU A 47 -3.00 -7.86 -5.76
N ALA A 48 -3.00 -7.24 -4.58
CA ALA A 48 -4.05 -7.44 -3.59
C ALA A 48 -5.43 -7.12 -4.19
N SER A 49 -5.54 -6.02 -4.93
CA SER A 49 -6.79 -5.57 -5.51
C SER A 49 -7.26 -6.41 -6.71
N ILE A 50 -6.35 -6.95 -7.54
CA ILE A 50 -6.73 -7.93 -8.58
C ILE A 50 -7.33 -9.20 -7.94
N MET A 51 -6.71 -9.69 -6.87
CA MET A 51 -7.18 -10.88 -6.17
C MET A 51 -8.51 -10.59 -5.47
N GLY A 52 -8.64 -9.45 -4.79
CA GLY A 52 -9.88 -8.96 -4.18
C GLY A 52 -11.03 -8.84 -5.18
N GLY A 53 -10.82 -8.13 -6.29
CA GLY A 53 -11.85 -7.96 -7.32
C GLY A 53 -12.28 -9.28 -7.96
N THR A 54 -11.36 -10.24 -8.06
CA THR A 54 -11.68 -11.60 -8.51
C THR A 54 -12.59 -12.32 -7.51
N ILE A 55 -12.32 -12.19 -6.21
CA ILE A 55 -13.17 -12.75 -5.15
C ILE A 55 -14.56 -12.13 -5.20
N HIS A 56 -14.66 -10.80 -5.14
CA HIS A 56 -15.94 -10.08 -5.08
C HIS A 56 -16.82 -10.27 -6.34
N GLY A 57 -16.20 -10.40 -7.53
CA GLY A 57 -16.92 -10.45 -8.80
C GLY A 57 -17.21 -11.85 -9.34
N PHE A 58 -16.34 -12.83 -9.07
CA PHE A 58 -16.34 -14.09 -9.82
C PHE A 58 -16.35 -15.35 -8.96
N VAL A 59 -15.77 -15.29 -7.77
CA VAL A 59 -15.61 -16.45 -6.90
C VAL A 59 -16.81 -16.58 -5.96
N HIS A 60 -17.21 -17.81 -5.68
CA HIS A 60 -18.28 -18.08 -4.71
C HIS A 60 -17.68 -18.24 -3.31
N GLU A 61 -18.43 -17.80 -2.31
CA GLU A 61 -18.13 -17.98 -0.89
C GLU A 61 -17.98 -19.47 -0.54
N ASP A 62 -17.15 -19.77 0.46
CA ASP A 62 -16.80 -21.08 0.99
C ASP A 62 -16.16 -22.05 -0.02
N THR A 63 -15.47 -21.51 -1.04
CA THR A 63 -14.77 -22.33 -2.05
C THR A 63 -13.26 -22.37 -1.84
N LEU A 64 -12.61 -23.42 -2.35
CA LEU A 64 -11.14 -23.51 -2.38
C LEU A 64 -10.52 -22.33 -3.16
N SER A 65 -11.16 -21.90 -4.25
CA SER A 65 -10.75 -20.72 -5.00
C SER A 65 -10.74 -19.47 -4.13
N GLU A 66 -11.80 -19.24 -3.36
CA GLU A 66 -11.89 -18.08 -2.47
C GLU A 66 -10.74 -18.11 -1.46
N ALA A 67 -10.52 -19.25 -0.80
CA ALA A 67 -9.44 -19.39 0.17
C ALA A 67 -8.06 -19.10 -0.44
N ILE A 68 -7.80 -19.54 -1.67
CA ILE A 68 -6.53 -19.27 -2.37
C ILE A 68 -6.39 -17.78 -2.71
N PHE A 69 -7.40 -17.17 -3.34
CA PHE A 69 -7.35 -15.76 -3.73
C PHE A 69 -7.30 -14.83 -2.51
N TRP A 70 -8.04 -15.15 -1.46
CA TRP A 70 -8.06 -14.37 -0.24
C TRP A 70 -6.71 -14.42 0.47
N ARG A 71 -6.10 -15.60 0.54
CA ARG A 71 -4.73 -15.76 1.06
C ARG A 71 -3.71 -14.97 0.25
N ALA A 72 -3.81 -15.00 -1.08
CA ALA A 72 -2.96 -14.19 -1.96
C ALA A 72 -3.15 -12.69 -1.73
N THR A 73 -4.39 -12.25 -1.48
CA THR A 73 -4.72 -10.86 -1.12
C THR A 73 -4.01 -10.45 0.17
N ILE A 74 -4.15 -11.25 1.22
CA ILE A 74 -3.53 -10.99 2.53
C ILE A 74 -2.00 -10.99 2.44
N VAL A 75 -1.40 -11.96 1.74
CA VAL A 75 0.05 -11.97 1.51
C VAL A 75 0.52 -10.71 0.79
N SER A 76 -0.21 -10.27 -0.24
CA SER A 76 0.09 -9.04 -0.98
C SER A 76 0.07 -7.79 -0.07
N ILE A 77 -0.89 -7.69 0.85
CA ILE A 77 -0.91 -6.63 1.87
C ILE A 77 0.33 -6.69 2.78
N GLY A 78 0.78 -7.90 3.13
CA GLY A 78 2.03 -8.09 3.86
C GLY A 78 3.26 -7.56 3.13
N ILE A 79 3.32 -7.73 1.81
CA ILE A 79 4.38 -7.15 0.97
C ILE A 79 4.29 -5.62 0.98
N SER A 80 3.09 -5.04 0.94
CA SER A 80 2.89 -3.59 1.08
C SER A 80 3.44 -3.08 2.41
N ALA A 81 3.23 -3.81 3.52
CA ALA A 81 3.80 -3.45 4.82
C ALA A 81 5.34 -3.47 4.82
N LEU A 82 5.95 -4.53 4.28
CA LEU A 82 7.41 -4.63 4.14
C LEU A 82 7.97 -3.45 3.33
N THR A 83 7.37 -3.15 2.19
CA THR A 83 7.83 -2.05 1.32
C THR A 83 7.70 -0.69 2.03
N ALA A 84 6.62 -0.44 2.77
CA ALA A 84 6.43 0.79 3.54
C ALA A 84 7.53 0.99 4.61
N TRP A 85 7.91 -0.07 5.33
CA TRP A 85 9.05 -0.03 6.26
C TRP A 85 10.36 0.36 5.56
N VAL A 86 10.65 -0.27 4.42
CA VAL A 86 11.90 -0.05 3.68
C VAL A 86 11.94 1.35 3.07
N ILE A 87 10.83 1.83 2.50
CA ILE A 87 10.69 3.20 1.98
C ILE A 87 10.94 4.21 3.10
N GLY A 88 10.25 4.07 4.23
CA GLY A 88 10.41 4.99 5.36
C GLY A 88 11.85 5.03 5.89
N ALA A 89 12.49 3.86 5.99
CA ALA A 89 13.88 3.75 6.42
C ALA A 89 14.85 4.40 5.43
N LYS A 90 14.63 4.23 4.11
CA LYS A 90 15.45 4.86 3.08
C LYS A 90 15.36 6.38 3.07
N ILE A 91 14.18 6.92 3.39
CA ILE A 91 13.97 8.37 3.44
C ILE A 91 14.64 8.98 4.68
N LEU A 92 14.48 8.35 5.86
CA LEU A 92 14.81 9.00 7.13
C LEU A 92 16.14 8.55 7.77
N LEU A 93 16.58 7.32 7.49
CA LEU A 93 17.67 6.68 8.24
C LEU A 93 18.97 6.59 7.42
N GLY A 94 20.10 6.61 8.13
CA GLY A 94 21.41 6.29 7.55
C GLY A 94 21.56 4.81 7.21
N ASN A 95 22.71 4.44 6.62
CA ASN A 95 22.96 3.11 6.07
C ASN A 95 22.75 1.95 7.07
N LEU A 96 23.21 2.11 8.32
CA LEU A 96 23.02 1.09 9.35
C LEU A 96 21.53 0.92 9.70
N GLY A 97 20.81 2.02 9.89
CA GLY A 97 19.39 2.01 10.19
C GLY A 97 18.56 1.39 9.06
N GLN A 98 18.87 1.69 7.81
CA GLN A 98 18.24 1.06 6.64
C GLN A 98 18.41 -0.46 6.65
N ARG A 99 19.63 -0.96 6.92
CA ARG A 99 19.90 -2.40 6.99
C ARG A 99 19.13 -3.06 8.13
N VAL A 100 19.18 -2.47 9.33
CA VAL A 100 18.47 -3.00 10.50
C VAL A 100 16.97 -3.06 10.25
N VAL A 101 16.36 -1.98 9.77
CA VAL A 101 14.91 -1.96 9.47
C VAL A 101 14.56 -2.97 8.38
N PHE A 102 15.38 -3.09 7.33
CA PHE A 102 15.16 -4.09 6.30
C PHE A 102 15.15 -5.51 6.88
N PHE A 103 16.16 -5.88 7.68
CA PHE A 103 16.22 -7.22 8.28
C PHE A 103 15.05 -7.48 9.23
N VAL A 104 14.69 -6.51 10.08
CA VAL A 104 13.57 -6.64 11.01
C VAL A 104 12.24 -6.76 10.26
N ALA A 105 12.02 -5.92 9.23
CA ALA A 105 10.81 -5.97 8.42
C ALA A 105 10.74 -7.27 7.60
N ALA A 106 11.85 -7.76 7.06
CA ALA A 106 11.90 -9.02 6.32
C ALA A 106 11.64 -10.23 7.23
N LEU A 107 12.18 -10.22 8.46
CA LEU A 107 11.90 -11.24 9.46
C LEU A 107 10.42 -11.22 9.86
N ASN A 108 9.88 -10.03 10.16
CA ASN A 108 8.47 -9.84 10.47
C ASN A 108 7.56 -10.33 9.32
N PHE A 109 7.86 -9.96 8.08
CA PHE A 109 7.15 -10.46 6.90
C PHE A 109 7.25 -11.98 6.74
N SER A 110 8.42 -12.59 7.02
CA SER A 110 8.60 -14.04 6.93
C SER A 110 7.75 -14.79 7.96
N ILE A 111 7.68 -14.28 9.19
CA ILE A 111 6.81 -14.81 10.25
C ILE A 111 5.34 -14.64 9.86
N TYR A 112 4.96 -13.44 9.40
CA TYR A 112 3.62 -13.14 8.92
C TYR A 112 3.20 -14.07 7.77
N LEU A 113 4.06 -14.25 6.77
CA LEU A 113 3.82 -15.12 5.63
C LEU A 113 3.60 -16.57 6.06
N GLY A 114 4.47 -17.10 6.93
CA GLY A 114 4.30 -18.44 7.49
C GLY A 114 2.98 -18.58 8.25
N TYR A 115 2.64 -17.58 9.06
CA TYR A 115 1.38 -17.58 9.81
C TYR A 115 0.14 -17.57 8.90
N VAL A 116 0.14 -16.73 7.87
CA VAL A 116 -0.97 -16.61 6.91
C VAL A 116 -1.11 -17.87 6.04
N VAL A 117 0.01 -18.45 5.60
CA VAL A 117 -0.02 -19.61 4.69
C VAL A 117 -0.49 -20.87 5.40
N PHE A 118 -0.09 -21.07 6.65
CA PHE A 118 -0.29 -22.34 7.35
C PHE A 118 -1.37 -22.32 8.43
N PHE A 119 -1.75 -21.15 8.96
CA PHE A 119 -2.60 -21.08 10.16
C PHE A 119 -3.86 -20.25 9.98
N ASN A 120 -3.75 -18.97 9.59
CA ASN A 120 -4.88 -18.05 9.71
C ASN A 120 -4.86 -16.94 8.64
N GLN A 121 -5.98 -16.79 7.92
CA GLN A 121 -6.19 -15.78 6.89
C GLN A 121 -7.24 -14.73 7.30
N ASN A 122 -7.40 -14.46 8.59
CA ASN A 122 -8.28 -13.40 9.09
C ASN A 122 -7.69 -12.03 8.75
N PHE A 123 -8.55 -11.11 8.30
CA PHE A 123 -8.12 -9.78 7.90
C PHE A 123 -7.42 -8.99 9.03
N VAL A 124 -7.80 -9.23 10.29
CA VAL A 124 -7.16 -8.61 11.48
C VAL A 124 -5.67 -8.89 11.53
N VAL A 125 -5.22 -10.05 11.05
CA VAL A 125 -3.80 -10.41 10.96
C VAL A 125 -3.08 -9.47 9.99
N ALA A 126 -3.70 -9.17 8.85
CA ALA A 126 -3.18 -8.19 7.89
C ALA A 126 -3.10 -6.80 8.52
N VAL A 127 -4.17 -6.35 9.20
CA VAL A 127 -4.21 -5.05 9.90
C VAL A 127 -3.09 -4.93 10.92
N ALA A 128 -2.91 -5.93 11.78
CA ALA A 128 -1.85 -5.94 12.77
C ALA A 128 -0.44 -5.83 12.15
N ASN A 129 -0.27 -6.34 10.93
CA ASN A 129 1.00 -6.31 10.21
C ASN A 129 1.24 -4.98 9.49
N TYR A 130 0.28 -4.47 8.70
CA TYR A 130 0.50 -3.26 7.89
C TYR A 130 0.34 -1.96 8.67
N LEU A 131 -0.49 -1.94 9.73
CA LEU A 131 -0.81 -0.71 10.45
C LEU A 131 0.43 -0.03 11.05
N PRO A 132 1.36 -0.74 11.74
CA PRO A 132 2.60 -0.13 12.21
C PRO A 132 3.46 0.45 11.08
N ALA A 133 3.53 -0.24 9.94
CA ALA A 133 4.30 0.20 8.78
C ALA A 133 3.71 1.48 8.16
N ALA A 134 2.38 1.55 8.05
CA ALA A 134 1.66 2.72 7.55
C ALA A 134 1.83 3.94 8.47
N ILE A 135 1.76 3.74 9.79
CA ILE A 135 2.02 4.80 10.79
C ILE A 135 3.47 5.29 10.68
N PHE A 136 4.44 4.38 10.55
CA PHE A 136 5.83 4.77 10.36
C PHE A 136 6.02 5.60 9.09
N LEU A 137 5.44 5.19 7.96
CA LEU A 137 5.52 5.93 6.71
C LEU A 137 4.84 7.31 6.81
N LEU A 138 3.71 7.40 7.51
CA LEU A 138 3.03 8.67 7.81
C LEU A 138 3.96 9.63 8.57
N VAL A 139 4.60 9.14 9.64
CA VAL A 139 5.54 9.92 10.45
C VAL A 139 6.75 10.37 9.62
N VAL A 140 7.27 9.49 8.77
CA VAL A 140 8.39 9.82 7.86
C VAL A 140 8.01 10.95 6.91
N PHE A 141 6.84 10.89 6.27
CA PHE A 141 6.40 11.98 5.39
C PHE A 141 6.10 13.27 6.15
N ALA A 142 5.58 13.20 7.38
CA ALA A 142 5.37 14.37 8.23
C ALA A 142 6.71 15.06 8.57
N ILE A 143 7.73 14.29 8.96
CA ILE A 143 9.08 14.81 9.21
C ILE A 143 9.68 15.40 7.92
N LEU A 144 9.56 14.70 6.80
CA LEU A 144 10.10 15.16 5.51
C LEU A 144 9.42 16.46 5.05
N TYR A 145 8.10 16.58 5.24
CA TYR A 145 7.35 17.79 4.92
C TYR A 145 7.81 18.95 5.80
N ASN A 146 7.92 18.74 7.11
CA ASN A 146 8.38 19.78 8.03
C ASN A 146 9.78 20.32 7.67
N ARG A 147 10.67 19.46 7.17
CA ARG A 147 12.04 19.84 6.75
C ARG A 147 12.11 20.59 5.42
N ASN A 148 11.26 20.24 4.45
CA ASN A 148 11.39 20.75 3.08
C ASN A 148 10.31 21.77 2.70
N GLN A 149 9.15 21.76 3.38
CA GLN A 149 7.96 22.56 3.07
C GLN A 149 7.51 22.45 1.60
N GLN A 150 7.79 21.31 0.96
CA GLN A 150 7.53 21.08 -0.45
C GLN A 150 6.12 20.55 -0.67
N ARG A 151 5.40 21.14 -1.63
CA ARG A 151 4.01 20.76 -1.96
C ARG A 151 3.87 19.28 -2.30
N LEU A 152 4.83 18.69 -3.03
CA LEU A 152 4.75 17.27 -3.43
C LEU A 152 4.94 16.32 -2.25
N VAL A 153 5.73 16.71 -1.24
CA VAL A 153 5.85 15.95 0.02
C VAL A 153 4.56 16.04 0.84
N PHE A 154 3.91 17.21 0.85
CA PHE A 154 2.57 17.34 1.44
C PHE A 154 1.55 16.43 0.77
N LEU A 155 1.59 16.28 -0.56
CA LEU A 155 0.69 15.35 -1.26
C LEU A 155 0.93 13.91 -0.79
N ALA A 156 2.18 13.44 -0.66
CA ALA A 156 2.44 12.10 -0.12
C ALA A 156 1.89 11.94 1.31
N LEU A 157 2.11 12.92 2.18
CA LEU A 157 1.57 12.92 3.54
C LEU A 157 0.03 12.85 3.54
N ALA A 158 -0.63 13.73 2.78
CA ALA A 158 -2.08 13.75 2.64
C ALA A 158 -2.62 12.44 2.04
N GLY A 159 -1.89 11.85 1.10
CA GLY A 159 -2.21 10.56 0.51
C GLY A 159 -2.20 9.43 1.53
N VAL A 160 -1.17 9.35 2.38
CA VAL A 160 -1.15 8.37 3.49
C VAL A 160 -2.31 8.63 4.45
N ILE A 161 -2.59 9.88 4.83
CA ILE A 161 -3.76 10.22 5.67
C ILE A 161 -5.06 9.74 5.02
N LEU A 162 -5.23 9.95 3.71
CA LEU A 162 -6.41 9.47 2.99
C LEU A 162 -6.54 7.94 3.01
N THR A 163 -5.44 7.18 3.03
CA THR A 163 -5.53 5.72 3.19
C THR A 163 -6.08 5.30 4.57
N PHE A 164 -5.77 6.04 5.63
CA PHE A 164 -6.38 5.83 6.94
C PHE A 164 -7.86 6.23 6.97
N VAL A 165 -8.21 7.34 6.30
CA VAL A 165 -9.61 7.76 6.14
C VAL A 165 -10.41 6.71 5.37
N ALA A 166 -9.83 6.15 4.30
CA ALA A 166 -10.44 5.06 3.54
C ALA A 166 -10.70 3.85 4.45
N ALA A 167 -9.70 3.39 5.21
CA ALA A 167 -9.86 2.27 6.13
C ALA A 167 -10.94 2.54 7.20
N ALA A 168 -11.05 3.78 7.70
CA ALA A 168 -12.11 4.18 8.62
C ALA A 168 -13.51 4.12 7.97
N ILE A 169 -13.64 4.58 6.72
CA ILE A 169 -14.90 4.47 5.95
C ILE A 169 -15.33 3.00 5.84
N GLN A 170 -14.39 2.12 5.50
CA GLN A 170 -14.63 0.68 5.40
C GLN A 170 -15.11 0.11 6.75
N GLN A 171 -14.40 0.42 7.83
CA GLN A 171 -14.68 -0.13 9.17
C GLN A 171 -16.01 0.37 9.75
N ILE A 172 -16.39 1.62 9.49
CA ILE A 172 -17.66 2.21 9.95
C ILE A 172 -18.83 1.76 9.08
N GLY A 173 -18.57 1.26 7.86
CA GLY A 173 -19.60 0.82 6.93
C GLY A 173 -20.31 1.97 6.22
N ILE A 174 -19.63 3.11 6.02
CA ILE A 174 -20.19 4.27 5.30
C ILE A 174 -20.14 4.00 3.80
N GLY A 175 -21.30 3.94 3.13
CA GLY A 175 -21.42 3.80 1.68
C GLY A 175 -22.34 4.86 1.08
N VAL A 176 -22.27 5.06 -0.24
CA VAL A 176 -23.17 5.99 -0.96
C VAL A 176 -24.50 5.30 -1.25
N HIS A 177 -24.46 4.00 -1.57
CA HIS A 177 -25.65 3.18 -1.80
C HIS A 177 -25.38 1.75 -1.31
N ALA A 178 -26.36 1.12 -0.64
CA ALA A 178 -26.15 -0.20 -0.04
C ALA A 178 -25.74 -1.30 -1.05
N GLU A 179 -26.33 -1.27 -2.26
CA GLU A 179 -26.14 -2.32 -3.28
C GLU A 179 -25.21 -1.95 -4.45
N TYR A 180 -25.18 -0.68 -4.86
CA TYR A 180 -24.50 -0.26 -6.10
C TYR A 180 -23.24 0.56 -5.85
N PHE A 181 -23.01 0.99 -4.61
CA PHE A 181 -21.81 1.72 -4.22
C PHE A 181 -21.64 1.68 -2.70
N ASN A 182 -21.34 0.48 -2.21
CA ASN A 182 -21.27 0.20 -0.79
C ASN A 182 -20.00 0.81 -0.14
N HIS A 183 -19.78 0.50 1.13
CA HIS A 183 -18.64 1.02 1.89
C HIS A 183 -17.28 0.53 1.38
N ASN A 184 -17.20 -0.68 0.82
CA ASN A 184 -15.99 -1.22 0.21
C ASN A 184 -15.68 -0.51 -1.13
N ALA A 185 -16.71 -0.26 -1.95
CA ALA A 185 -16.54 0.52 -3.17
C ALA A 185 -16.09 1.96 -2.89
N LEU A 186 -16.69 2.62 -1.88
CA LEU A 186 -16.27 3.95 -1.45
C LEU A 186 -14.85 3.93 -0.88
N TYR A 187 -14.50 2.93 -0.08
CA TYR A 187 -13.15 2.69 0.41
C TYR A 187 -12.13 2.66 -0.75
N HIS A 188 -12.37 1.85 -1.79
CA HIS A 188 -11.46 1.75 -2.94
C HIS A 188 -11.28 3.08 -3.67
N VAL A 189 -12.34 3.87 -3.84
CA VAL A 189 -12.23 5.18 -4.50
C VAL A 189 -11.43 6.18 -3.67
N VAL A 190 -11.66 6.24 -2.35
CA VAL A 190 -10.87 7.13 -1.48
C VAL A 190 -9.40 6.65 -1.41
N GLN A 191 -9.19 5.33 -1.38
CA GLN A 191 -7.87 4.71 -1.43
C GLN A 191 -7.14 5.05 -2.73
N ALA A 192 -7.81 5.01 -3.88
CA ALA A 192 -7.24 5.37 -5.18
C ALA A 192 -6.70 6.82 -5.18
N VAL A 193 -7.51 7.77 -4.69
CA VAL A 193 -7.07 9.17 -4.52
C VAL A 193 -5.85 9.25 -3.60
N GLY A 194 -5.86 8.52 -2.48
CA GLY A 194 -4.73 8.46 -1.55
C GLY A 194 -3.45 7.95 -2.23
N LEU A 195 -3.53 6.84 -2.97
CA LEU A 195 -2.41 6.24 -3.69
C LEU A 195 -1.90 7.14 -4.82
N TYR A 196 -2.78 7.82 -5.55
CA TYR A 196 -2.38 8.81 -6.54
C TYR A 196 -1.56 9.94 -5.92
N LEU A 197 -1.98 10.47 -4.76
CA LEU A 197 -1.23 11.51 -4.07
C LEU A 197 0.14 11.00 -3.57
N ILE A 198 0.21 9.76 -3.06
CA ILE A 198 1.48 9.11 -2.69
C ILE A 198 2.39 8.99 -3.90
N PHE A 199 1.87 8.56 -5.06
CA PHE A 199 2.63 8.43 -6.30
C PHE A 199 3.20 9.78 -6.77
N ARG A 200 2.38 10.84 -6.72
CA ARG A 200 2.83 12.19 -7.06
C ARG A 200 3.96 12.68 -6.14
N GLY A 201 3.89 12.36 -4.86
CA GLY A 201 4.95 12.68 -3.92
C GLY A 201 6.18 11.80 -4.07
N SER A 202 6.03 10.51 -4.37
CA SER A 202 7.16 9.59 -4.58
C SER A 202 8.02 10.03 -5.75
N MET A 203 7.41 10.48 -6.85
CA MET A 203 8.11 11.04 -8.01
C MET A 203 9.01 12.23 -7.67
N PHE A 204 8.70 13.00 -6.62
CA PHE A 204 9.57 14.07 -6.14
C PHE A 204 10.63 13.56 -5.18
N VAL A 205 10.25 12.68 -4.25
CA VAL A 205 11.14 12.17 -3.20
C VAL A 205 12.31 11.39 -3.78
N VAL A 206 12.09 10.64 -4.87
CA VAL A 206 13.15 9.89 -5.57
C VAL A 206 14.16 10.78 -6.29
N GLU A 207 13.82 12.05 -6.54
CA GLU A 207 14.69 13.07 -7.17
C GLU A 207 15.32 14.04 -6.15
N LEU A 208 14.97 13.94 -4.86
CA LEU A 208 15.44 14.88 -3.84
C LEU A 208 16.80 14.47 -3.24
N ARG A 209 17.17 13.19 -3.32
CA ARG A 209 18.12 12.58 -2.39
C ARG A 209 19.60 12.83 -2.70
N GLU A 210 19.98 13.35 -3.88
CA GLU A 210 21.39 13.72 -4.14
C GLU A 210 21.79 15.05 -3.49
N LYS A 211 20.89 16.05 -3.44
CA LYS A 211 21.25 17.43 -3.04
C LYS A 211 21.75 17.60 -1.60
N ASN A 212 21.43 16.66 -0.71
CA ASN A 212 21.75 16.78 0.71
C ASN A 212 22.92 15.92 1.19
N GLY A 213 23.62 15.19 0.30
CA GLY A 213 24.89 14.53 0.63
C GLY A 213 24.89 13.75 1.95
N MET A 214 23.78 13.11 2.34
CA MET A 214 23.71 12.31 3.56
C MET A 214 24.26 10.91 3.30
N ILE A 215 25.58 10.85 3.11
CA ILE A 215 26.43 9.72 3.50
C ILE A 215 27.62 10.30 4.25
#